data_AF-A0A2P0QNP9-F1
#
_entry.id   AF-A0A2P0QNP9-F1
#
_cell.length_a   1.000
_cell.length_b   1.000
_cell.length_c   1.000
_cell.angle_alpha   90.00
_cell.angle_beta   90.00
_cell.angle_gamma   90.00
#
_symmetry.space_group_name_H-M   'P 1'
#
loop_
_entity.id
_entity.type
_entity.pdbx_description
1 polymer ?
#
loop_
_entity_poly.entity_id
_entity_poly.type
_entity_poly.pdbx_seq_one_letter_code
_entity_poly.pdbx_strand_id
1 'polypeptide(L)' 'MSIEVLVPTLPESISDATLISWHKQLGDFVNKNESLVDLETDKVVL' A
#
# COMPACT_ATOMS: atom_id res chain seq x y z
N MET A 1 -8.98 3.67 18.17
CA MET A 1 -8.49 2.46 17.47
C MET A 1 -7.73 2.93 16.24
N SER A 2 -6.43 2.74 16.21
CA SER A 2 -5.63 2.86 14.98
C SER A 2 -5.68 1.52 14.26
N ILE A 3 -5.89 1.54 12.95
CA ILE A 3 -5.79 0.34 12.11
C ILE A 3 -4.35 0.29 11.59
N GLU A 4 -3.62 -0.77 11.96
CA GLU A 4 -2.28 -1.01 11.43
C GLU A 4 -2.42 -1.64 10.05
N VAL A 5 -2.08 -0.88 9.01
CA VAL A 5 -2.05 -1.38 7.62
C VAL A 5 -0.64 -1.92 7.37
N LEU A 6 -0.51 -3.24 7.40
CA LEU A 6 0.76 -3.92 7.12
C LEU A 6 0.97 -4.02 5.62
N VAL A 7 2.16 -3.65 5.17
CA VAL A 7 2.59 -3.90 3.79
C VAL A 7 2.74 -5.41 3.60
N PRO A 8 2.16 -6.01 2.54
CA PRO A 8 2.29 -7.43 2.28
C PRO A 8 3.75 -7.79 1.98
N THR A 9 4.10 -9.07 2.17
CA THR A 9 5.44 -9.59 1.86
C THR A 9 5.77 -9.35 0.39
N LEU A 10 6.75 -8.50 0.13
CA LEU A 10 7.28 -8.25 -1.21
C LEU A 10 8.14 -9.44 -1.66
N PRO A 11 8.24 -9.71 -2.97
CA PRO A 11 9.14 -10.74 -3.50
C PRO A 11 10.59 -10.48 -3.07
N GLU A 12 11.42 -11.53 -2.94
CA GLU A 12 12.86 -11.40 -2.57
C GLU A 12 13.65 -10.45 -3.48
N SER A 13 13.14 -10.15 -4.67
CA SER A 13 13.74 -9.24 -5.63
C SER A 13 13.25 -7.79 -5.52
N ILE A 14 12.34 -7.48 -4.60
CA ILE A 14 11.83 -6.14 -4.29
C ILE A 14 12.16 -5.86 -2.82
N SER A 15 13.28 -5.15 -2.61
CA SER A 15 13.76 -4.81 -1.28
C SER A 15 13.07 -3.57 -0.71
N ASP A 16 12.63 -2.66 -1.58
CA ASP A 16 12.09 -1.36 -1.21
C ASP A 16 10.81 -1.07 -2.01
N ALA A 17 9.75 -0.68 -1.30
CA ALA A 17 8.52 -0.15 -1.89
C ALA A 17 8.36 1.30 -1.47
N THR A 18 8.13 2.18 -2.44
CA THR A 18 7.89 3.60 -2.20
C THR A 18 6.39 3.84 -2.08
N LEU A 19 5.98 4.50 -1.00
CA LEU A 19 4.60 4.93 -0.84
C LEU A 19 4.36 6.15 -1.72
N ILE A 20 3.56 5.99 -2.78
CA ILE A 20 3.30 7.05 -3.76
C ILE A 20 2.14 7.95 -3.33
N SER A 21 1.02 7.37 -2.89
CA SER A 21 -0.11 8.16 -2.43
C SER A 21 -1.03 7.42 -1.46
N TRP A 22 -1.50 8.16 -0.47
CA TRP A 22 -2.60 7.72 0.40
C TRP A 22 -3.91 8.19 -0.22
N HIS A 23 -4.78 7.23 -0.54
CA HIS A 23 -6.11 7.49 -1.10
C HIS A 23 -7.17 7.72 -0.01
N LYS A 24 -6.82 7.46 1.26
CA LYS A 24 -7.70 7.70 2.40
C LYS A 24 -7.18 8.80 3.33
N GLN A 25 -8.12 9.45 4.01
CA GLN A 25 -7.81 10.44 5.02
C GLN A 25 -8.19 9.93 6.41
N LEU A 26 -7.60 10.56 7.42
CA LEU A 26 -7.88 10.24 8.81
C LEU A 26 -9.37 10.50 9.10
N GLY A 27 -10.09 9.43 9.46
CA GLY A 27 -11.53 9.49 9.75
C GLY A 27 -12.45 9.09 8.58
N ASP A 28 -11.89 8.78 7.41
CA ASP A 28 -12.67 8.30 6.27
C ASP A 28 -13.06 6.82 6.45
N PHE A 29 -14.26 6.45 5.99
CA PHE A 29 -14.73 5.07 6.04
C PHE A 29 -14.09 4.23 4.93
N VAL A 30 -13.49 3.10 5.31
CA VAL A 30 -12.88 2.15 4.39
C VAL A 30 -13.88 1.06 4.03
N ASN A 31 -14.09 0.84 2.74
CA ASN A 31 -14.94 -0.24 2.25
C ASN A 31 -14.15 -1.44 1.71
N LYS A 32 -14.78 -2.61 1.69
CA LYS A 32 -14.18 -3.82 1.13
C LYS A 32 -14.03 -3.65 -0.39
N ASN A 33 -12.85 -3.95 -0.93
CA ASN A 33 -12.43 -3.71 -2.34
C ASN A 33 -12.00 -2.26 -2.66
N GLU A 34 -11.67 -1.46 -1.66
CA GLU A 34 -11.18 -0.10 -1.86
C GLU A 34 -9.66 -0.02 -1.65
N SER A 35 -8.96 0.66 -2.55
CA SER A 35 -7.52 0.93 -2.42
C SER A 35 -7.28 2.01 -1.38
N LEU A 36 -6.48 1.69 -0.36
CA LEU A 36 -6.14 2.61 0.73
C LEU A 36 -4.90 3.44 0.41
N VAL A 37 -3.91 2.76 -0.14
CA VAL A 37 -2.57 3.26 -0.38
C VAL A 37 -2.06 2.64 -1.66
N ASP A 38 -1.45 3.47 -2.48
CA ASP A 38 -0.70 3.02 -3.64
C ASP A 38 0.77 2.91 -3.23
N LEU A 39 1.33 1.75 -3.53
CA LEU A 39 2.72 1.41 -3.27
C LEU A 39 3.36 1.12 -4.62
N GLU A 40 4.39 1.87 -4.96
CA GLU A 40 5.19 1.63 -6.15
C GLU A 40 6.39 0.77 -5.77
N THR A 41 6.58 -0.31 -6.50
CA THR A 41 7.76 -1.14 -6.38
C THR A 41 8.55 -1.00 -7.67
N ASP A 42 9.87 -0.81 -7.57
CA ASP A 42 10.75 -0.67 -8.73
C ASP A 42 11.01 -2.03 -9.40
N LYS A 43 9.95 -2.71 -9.84
CA LYS A 43 10.08 -3.93 -10.62
C LYS A 43 9.09 -3.97 -11.78
N VAL A 44 9.53 -3.36 -12.88
CA VAL A 44 9.00 -3.59 -14.22
C VAL A 44 9.17 -5.08 -14.52
N VAL A 45 8.08 -5.84 -14.43
CA VAL A 45 7.98 -7.14 -15.09
C VAL A 45 7.58 -6.89 -16.55
N LEU A 46 8.56 -6.99 -17.44
CA LEU A 46 8.35 -7.19 -18.88
C LEU A 46 7.62 -8.51 -19.14
#